data_AF-A0A1J5J608-F1
#
_entry.id   AF-A0A1J5J608-F1
#
_cell.length_a   1.000
_cell.length_b   1.000
_cell.length_c   1.000
_cell.angle_alpha   90.00
_cell.angle_beta   90.00
_cell.angle_gamma   90.00
#
_symmetry.space_group_name_H-M   'P 1'
#
loop_
_entity.id
_entity.type
_entity.pdbx_description
1 polymer ?
#
loop_
_entity_poly.entity_id
_entity_poly.type
_entity_poly.pdbx_seq_one_letter_code
_entity_poly.pdbx_strand_id
1 'polypeptide(L)'
;MDNKLLIDWLIQHAPLLEMCEAGGWPDLEHMHIEFCQQTHEEWVVIIDFNEQLREISVCEPVVHNRCGKFAITLDEHESPASVRLITRM
;
A
#
# COMPACT_ATOMS: atom_id res chain seq x y z
N MET A 1 0.62 -17.81 6.21
CA MET A 1 1.64 -16.74 6.34
C MET A 1 1.26 -15.83 7.50
N ASP A 2 2.21 -15.34 8.27
CA ASP A 2 1.96 -14.35 9.33
C ASP A 2 1.52 -13.02 8.70
N ASN A 3 0.47 -12.38 9.24
CA ASN A 3 -0.02 -11.07 8.78
C ASN A 3 1.11 -10.02 8.75
N LYS A 4 2.07 -10.10 9.68
CA LYS A 4 3.20 -9.19 9.71
C LYS A 4 4.10 -9.31 8.47
N LEU A 5 4.41 -10.55 8.05
CA LEU A 5 5.26 -10.81 6.90
C LEU A 5 4.63 -10.30 5.59
N LEU A 6 3.31 -10.40 5.47
CA LEU A 6 2.57 -9.91 4.32
C LEU A 6 2.57 -8.39 4.24
N ILE A 7 2.39 -7.71 5.39
CA ILE A 7 2.46 -6.25 5.46
C ILE A 7 3.86 -5.77 5.06
N ASP A 8 4.91 -6.38 5.63
CA ASP A 8 6.29 -6.05 5.29
C ASP A 8 6.59 -6.25 3.79
N TRP A 9 6.05 -7.33 3.20
CA TRP A 9 6.18 -7.59 1.77
C TRP A 9 5.44 -6.53 0.93
N LEU A 10 4.22 -6.16 1.30
CA LEU A 10 3.44 -5.12 0.62
C LEU A 10 4.12 -3.76 0.67
N ILE A 11 4.71 -3.38 1.81
CA ILE A 11 5.49 -2.15 1.95
C ILE A 11 6.64 -2.08 0.94
N GLN A 12 7.29 -3.22 0.67
CA GLN A 12 8.45 -3.29 -0.21
C GLN A 12 8.10 -3.39 -1.70
N HIS A 13 6.95 -3.98 -2.04
CA HIS A 13 6.62 -4.35 -3.42
C HIS A 13 5.43 -3.59 -4.01
N ALA A 14 4.52 -3.06 -3.18
CA ALA A 14 3.40 -2.29 -3.68
C ALA A 14 3.90 -0.93 -4.18
N PRO A 15 3.37 -0.40 -5.31
CA PRO A 15 3.77 0.88 -5.87
C PRO A 15 3.19 2.08 -5.08
N LEU A 16 3.42 2.12 -3.76
CA LEU A 16 2.87 3.14 -2.85
C LEU A 16 3.41 4.54 -3.16
N LEU A 17 4.64 4.64 -3.65
CA LEU A 17 5.21 5.92 -4.06
C LEU A 17 4.49 6.49 -5.30
N GLU A 18 4.05 5.63 -6.23
CA GLU A 18 3.29 6.05 -7.42
C GLU A 18 1.89 6.57 -7.07
N MET A 19 1.38 6.22 -5.88
CA MET A 19 0.13 6.72 -5.31
C MET A 19 0.28 8.10 -4.67
N CYS A 20 1.51 8.59 -4.44
CA CYS A 20 1.77 9.93 -3.92
C CYS A 20 1.65 10.94 -5.06
N GLU A 21 0.63 11.80 -5.01
CA GLU A 21 0.30 12.72 -6.11
C GLU A 21 0.84 14.14 -5.89
N ALA A 22 1.09 14.50 -4.64
CA ALA A 22 1.60 15.81 -4.26
C ALA A 22 3.14 15.85 -4.20
N GLY A 23 3.82 14.74 -4.51
CA GLY A 23 5.28 14.63 -4.49
C GLY A 23 5.86 14.37 -3.09
N GLY A 24 5.03 13.93 -2.14
CA GLY A 24 5.43 13.49 -0.81
C GLY A 24 5.83 12.02 -0.76
N TRP A 25 5.84 11.47 0.45
CA TRP A 25 6.19 10.08 0.74
C TRP A 25 5.06 9.36 1.48
N PRO A 26 4.88 8.05 1.25
CA PRO A 26 3.90 7.27 1.98
C PRO A 26 4.32 7.11 3.44
N ASP A 27 3.41 7.42 4.34
CA ASP A 27 3.50 7.14 5.77
C ASP A 27 3.17 5.68 6.02
N LEU A 28 4.24 4.87 6.09
CA LEU A 28 4.13 3.43 6.28
C LEU A 28 3.79 3.07 7.73
N GLU A 29 4.00 3.98 8.70
CA GLU A 29 3.74 3.74 10.12
C GLU A 29 2.23 3.73 10.41
N HIS A 30 1.49 4.61 9.74
CA HIS A 30 0.03 4.75 9.89
C HIS A 30 -0.76 4.10 8.73
N MET A 31 -0.10 3.29 7.91
CA MET A 31 -0.74 2.59 6.79
C MET A 31 -1.73 1.53 7.31
N HIS A 32 -2.90 1.47 6.68
CA HIS A 32 -3.93 0.48 6.94
C HIS A 32 -4.14 -0.41 5.71
N ILE A 33 -4.28 -1.72 5.93
CA ILE A 33 -4.50 -2.71 4.87
C ILE A 33 -5.77 -3.50 5.21
N GLU A 34 -6.72 -3.52 4.28
CA GLU A 34 -7.97 -4.28 4.39
C GLU A 34 -8.03 -5.36 3.30
N PHE A 35 -8.36 -6.59 3.68
CA PHE A 35 -8.57 -7.70 2.74
C PHE A 35 -10.02 -7.72 2.26
N CYS A 36 -10.23 -7.45 0.97
CA CYS A 36 -11.57 -7.46 0.38
C CYS A 36 -11.94 -8.83 -0.19
N GLN A 37 -10.97 -9.55 -0.76
CA GLN A 37 -11.19 -10.85 -1.36
C GLN A 37 -9.94 -11.70 -1.22
N GLN A 38 -10.13 -12.99 -0.92
CA GLN A 38 -9.06 -13.95 -0.81
C GLN A 38 -9.45 -15.22 -1.57
N THR A 39 -8.64 -15.59 -2.57
CA THR A 39 -8.73 -16.86 -3.29
C THR A 39 -7.38 -17.58 -3.21
N HIS A 40 -7.29 -18.79 -3.79
CA HIS A 40 -6.03 -19.54 -3.86
C HIS A 40 -5.02 -18.96 -4.87
N GLU A 41 -5.47 -18.10 -5.79
CA GLU A 41 -4.61 -17.55 -6.86
C GLU A 41 -4.38 -16.04 -6.72
N GLU A 42 -5.36 -15.32 -6.17
CA GLU A 42 -5.34 -13.86 -6.06
C GLU A 42 -5.95 -13.39 -4.74
N TRP A 43 -5.27 -12.43 -4.10
CA TRP A 43 -5.81 -11.63 -3.01
C TRP A 43 -6.04 -10.21 -3.47
N VAL A 44 -7.14 -9.61 -3.02
CA VAL A 44 -7.48 -8.23 -3.29
C VAL A 44 -7.48 -7.47 -1.99
N VAL A 45 -6.66 -6.43 -1.91
CA VAL A 45 -6.51 -5.58 -0.73
C VAL A 45 -6.80 -4.13 -1.06
N ILE A 46 -7.30 -3.40 -0.07
CA ILE A 46 -7.32 -1.94 -0.05
C ILE A 46 -6.18 -1.49 0.85
N ILE A 47 -5.38 -0.54 0.38
CA ILE A 47 -4.32 0.09 1.16
C ILE A 47 -4.65 1.56 1.28
N ASP A 48 -4.70 2.04 2.53
CA ASP A 48 -4.92 3.42 2.90
C ASP A 48 -3.69 3.95 3.65
N PHE A 49 -3.17 5.11 3.28
CA PHE A 49 -2.02 5.71 3.93
C PHE A 49 -2.01 7.23 3.77
N ASN A 50 -1.17 7.89 4.57
CA ASN A 50 -0.96 9.33 4.46
C ASN A 50 0.26 9.63 3.58
N GLU A 51 0.12 10.42 2.53
CA GLU A 51 1.22 11.09 1.86
C GLU A 51 1.66 12.29 2.71
N GLN A 52 2.92 12.27 3.17
CA GLN A 52 3.52 13.35 3.94
C GLN A 52 4.45 14.20 3.08
N LEU A 53 4.28 15.53 3.14
CA LEU A 53 5.18 16.49 2.52
C LEU A 53 5.92 17.28 3.59
N ARG A 54 7.25 17.24 3.53
CA ARG A 54 8.10 18.18 4.27
C ARG A 54 8.38 19.39 3.42
N GLU A 55 7.58 20.41 3.59
CA GLU A 55 7.88 21.74 3.09
C GLU A 55 8.86 22.45 4.05
N ILE A 56 9.88 23.12 3.49
CA ILE A 56 10.92 23.83 4.26
C ILE A 56 10.32 25.05 5.00
N SER A 57 9.19 25.56 4.53
CA SER A 57 8.56 26.82 4.96
C SER A 57 7.48 26.69 6.04
N VAL A 58 7.03 25.47 6.37
CA VAL A 58 5.96 25.24 7.35
C VAL A 58 6.46 24.44 8.53
N CYS A 59 6.01 24.80 9.73
CA CYS A 59 6.35 24.09 10.96
C CYS A 59 5.68 22.71 11.07
N GLU A 60 4.62 22.45 10.28
CA GLU A 60 3.89 21.19 10.28
C GLU A 60 3.89 20.57 8.88
N PRO A 61 4.09 19.25 8.76
CA PRO A 61 4.02 18.56 7.47
C PRO A 61 2.60 18.62 6.91
N VAL A 62 2.49 18.87 5.61
CA VAL A 62 1.20 18.75 4.91
C VAL A 62 0.91 17.27 4.70
N VAL A 63 -0.32 16.85 5.01
CA VAL A 63 -0.76 15.45 4.95
C VAL A 63 -1.92 15.31 3.99
N HIS A 64 -1.81 14.37 3.06
CA HIS A 64 -2.89 13.97 2.15
C HIS A 64 -3.18 12.48 2.31
N ASN A 65 -4.44 12.10 2.46
CA ASN A 65 -4.81 10.69 2.47
C ASN A 65 -4.78 10.11 1.04
N ARG A 66 -4.26 8.89 0.90
CA ARG A 66 -4.20 8.12 -0.34
C ARG A 66 -4.79 6.75 -0.11
N CYS A 67 -5.64 6.34 -1.04
CA CYS A 67 -6.33 5.06 -0.99
C CYS A 67 -6.25 4.36 -2.36
N GLY A 68 -5.96 3.07 -2.34
CA GLY A 68 -5.83 2.28 -3.57
C GLY A 68 -6.24 0.84 -3.38
N LYS A 69 -6.77 0.24 -4.45
CA LYS A 69 -7.11 -1.18 -4.51
C LYS A 69 -6.01 -1.93 -5.26
N PHE A 70 -5.49 -3.00 -4.67
CA PHE A 70 -4.38 -3.78 -5.21
C PHE A 70 -4.75 -5.24 -5.35
N ALA A 71 -4.23 -5.88 -6.40
CA ALA A 71 -4.27 -7.33 -6.57
C ALA A 71 -2.89 -7.90 -6.25
N ILE A 72 -2.86 -8.97 -5.47
CA ILE A 72 -1.68 -9.76 -5.13
C ILE A 72 -1.87 -11.14 -5.74
N THR A 73 -0.99 -11.55 -6.65
CA THR A 73 -1.01 -12.93 -7.17
C THR A 73 -0.17 -13.81 -6.27
N LEU A 74 -0.62 -15.05 -6.07
CA LEU A 74 0.11 -16.05 -5.31
C LEU A 74 0.89 -17.00 -6.22
N ASP A 75 1.97 -17.57 -5.69
CA ASP A 75 2.67 -18.70 -6.31
C ASP A 75 2.01 -20.04 -5.93
N GLU A 76 2.61 -21.14 -6.41
CA GLU A 76 2.16 -22.52 -6.13
C GLU A 76 2.27 -22.92 -4.64
N HIS A 77 2.89 -22.09 -3.80
CA HIS A 77 3.02 -22.26 -2.36
C HIS A 77 2.12 -21.30 -1.58
N GLU A 78 1.13 -20.68 -2.24
CA GLU A 78 0.23 -19.68 -1.66
C GLU A 78 0.98 -18.47 -1.05
N SER A 79 2.18 -18.16 -1.57
CA SER A 79 3.00 -17.02 -1.15
C SER A 79 2.88 -15.86 -2.14
N PRO A 80 2.96 -14.59 -1.70
CA PRO A 80 2.86 -13.43 -2.59
C PRO A 80 3.97 -13.44 -3.64
N ALA A 81 3.58 -13.43 -4.91
CA ALA A 81 4.49 -13.44 -6.05
C ALA A 81 4.57 -12.08 -6.74
N SER A 82 3.44 -11.38 -6.88
CA SER A 82 3.40 -10.05 -7.49
C SER A 82 2.27 -9.21 -6.93
N VAL A 83 2.41 -7.88 -6.99
CA VAL A 83 1.38 -6.94 -6.59
C VAL A 83 1.24 -5.87 -7.66
N ARG A 84 0.00 -5.50 -7.96
CA ARG A 84 -0.33 -4.44 -8.93
C ARG A 84 -1.47 -3.58 -8.42
N LEU A 85 -1.42 -2.29 -8.76
CA LEU A 85 -2.54 -1.38 -8.57
C LEU A 85 -3.67 -1.76 -9.53
N ILE A 86 -4.89 -1.90 -9.00
CA ILE A 86 -6.13 -2.03 -9.79
C ILE A 86 -6.69 -0.64 -10.07
N THR A 87 -6.89 0.17 -9.03
CA THR A 87 -7.43 1.52 -9.14
C THR A 87 -7.06 2.37 -7.93
N ARG A 88 -6.96 3.68 -8.15
CA ARG A 88 -6.97 4.70 -7.09
C ARG A 88 -8.42 4.95 -6.66
N MET A 89 -8.63 5.43 -5.43
CA MET A 89 -9.95 5.77 -4.88
C MET A 89 -9.97 7.19 -4.35
#